data_AF-A0A9E3C1T9-F1
#
_entry.id   AF-A0A9E3C1T9-F1
#
_cell.length_a   1.000
_cell.length_b   1.000
_cell.length_c   1.000
_cell.angle_alpha   90.00
_cell.angle_beta   90.00
_cell.angle_gamma   90.00
#
_symmetry.space_group_name_H-M   'P 1'
#
loop_
_entity.id
_entity.type
_entity.pdbx_description
1 polymer ?
#
loop_
_entity_poly.entity_id
_entity_poly.type
_entity_poly.pdbx_seq_one_letter_code
_entity_poly.pdbx_strand_id
1 'polypeptide(L)'
;MTVEQIRPPELPPSGGNGYRRPERLSAWQRLNRAIYRQAPEVWDNLRPRVLGHNIYKSIYRTTAFPKTERERSEAFFNSFLLHIQPAKIEKHALRFTYTFGLGLLSMYLFILLTISGLMLMFFYVPSTEQAYTRMLDLRSAVSFGGIMRGMHFWSANAMIGVVFFHMCRVFYTGAYKPPREFNWVVGVILIVLTLVLGFTGYLLPWDQLAFWAITVGAGIAGKANWVSDHINALPHPAGAPVVPPLGDLTRWALLGSDSVGQEALIRFYVLHVAVLPVIITLFIVYHMWRIRKDGGISSPKESPE
;
A
#
# COMPACT_ATOMS: atom_id res chain seq x y z
N MET A 1 68.15 -48.94 -48.23
CA MET A 1 67.28 -47.77 -48.05
C MET A 1 66.85 -47.74 -46.59
N THR A 2 67.01 -46.57 -45.98
CA THR A 2 67.10 -46.27 -44.55
C THR A 2 65.76 -46.30 -43.81
N VAL A 3 65.83 -46.71 -42.54
CA VAL A 3 64.75 -46.69 -41.54
C VAL A 3 64.72 -45.31 -40.88
N GLU A 4 63.58 -44.61 -40.92
CA GLU A 4 63.39 -43.31 -40.28
C GLU A 4 62.49 -43.46 -39.03
N GLN A 5 63.05 -43.15 -37.86
CA GLN A 5 62.43 -43.24 -36.54
C GLN A 5 61.46 -42.07 -36.30
N ILE A 6 60.25 -42.41 -35.83
CA ILE A 6 59.20 -41.47 -35.42
C ILE A 6 59.55 -40.88 -34.04
N ARG A 7 59.59 -39.54 -33.94
CA ARG A 7 59.75 -38.79 -32.67
C ARG A 7 58.39 -38.49 -32.01
N PRO A 8 58.26 -38.56 -30.68
CA PRO A 8 57.02 -38.21 -29.97
C PRO A 8 56.79 -36.68 -29.87
N PRO A 9 55.53 -36.22 -29.71
CA PRO A 9 55.15 -34.81 -29.69
C PRO A 9 55.56 -34.08 -28.41
N GLU A 10 56.02 -32.83 -28.57
CA GLU A 10 56.42 -31.90 -27.50
C GLU A 10 55.22 -31.41 -26.67
N LEU A 11 55.41 -31.31 -25.35
CA LEU A 11 54.44 -30.77 -24.40
C LEU A 11 54.38 -29.23 -24.46
N PRO A 12 53.20 -28.60 -24.29
CA PRO A 12 53.08 -27.14 -24.25
C PRO A 12 53.75 -26.54 -22.99
N PRO A 13 54.23 -25.29 -23.06
CA PRO A 13 55.08 -24.68 -22.04
C PRO A 13 54.32 -24.33 -20.75
N SER A 14 55.00 -24.50 -19.61
CA SER A 14 54.52 -24.14 -18.28
C SER A 14 54.45 -22.61 -18.10
N GLY A 15 53.25 -22.04 -18.15
CA GLY A 15 53.00 -20.62 -17.93
C GLY A 15 52.27 -20.34 -16.61
N GLY A 16 53.01 -19.92 -15.58
CA GLY A 16 52.58 -18.98 -14.53
C GLY A 16 51.45 -19.41 -13.58
N ASN A 17 51.81 -19.99 -12.43
CA ASN A 17 50.96 -20.11 -11.25
C ASN A 17 50.59 -18.73 -10.68
N GLY A 18 49.48 -18.15 -11.16
CA GLY A 18 48.91 -16.90 -10.64
C GLY A 18 48.15 -17.13 -9.34
N TYR A 19 48.89 -17.28 -8.24
CA TYR A 19 48.34 -17.24 -6.88
C TYR A 19 47.68 -15.87 -6.66
N ARG A 20 46.34 -15.75 -6.82
CA ARG A 20 45.61 -14.52 -6.41
C ARG A 20 45.88 -14.32 -4.92
N ARG A 21 46.54 -13.21 -4.57
CA ARG A 21 46.69 -12.82 -3.15
C ARG A 21 45.30 -12.79 -2.50
N PRO A 22 45.12 -13.38 -1.32
CA PRO A 22 43.86 -13.27 -0.60
C PRO A 22 43.61 -11.78 -0.32
N GLU A 23 42.45 -11.27 -0.77
CA GLU A 23 41.98 -9.93 -0.42
C GLU A 23 42.06 -9.78 1.10
N ARG A 24 42.84 -8.80 1.58
CA ARG A 24 42.88 -8.44 3.00
C ARG A 24 41.51 -7.87 3.37
N LEU A 25 40.64 -8.75 3.85
CA LEU A 25 39.37 -8.37 4.42
C LEU A 25 39.60 -7.37 5.55
N SER A 26 38.91 -6.24 5.50
CA SER A 26 38.92 -5.27 6.61
C SER A 26 38.48 -5.96 7.90
N ALA A 27 38.94 -5.45 9.05
CA ALA A 27 38.54 -5.96 10.36
C ALA A 27 37.01 -6.03 10.50
N TRP A 28 36.30 -5.04 9.95
CA TRP A 28 34.84 -5.01 9.84
C TRP A 28 34.27 -6.15 8.98
N GLN A 29 34.82 -6.44 7.81
CA GLN A 29 34.36 -7.55 6.97
C GLN A 29 34.65 -8.93 7.58
N ARG A 30 35.72 -9.06 8.37
CA ARG A 30 36.04 -10.26 9.15
C ARG A 30 35.07 -10.44 10.30
N LEU A 31 34.80 -9.36 11.05
CA LEU A 31 33.86 -9.36 12.16
C LEU A 31 32.44 -9.69 11.66
N ASN A 32 31.98 -9.05 10.59
CA ASN A 32 30.67 -9.34 10.01
C ASN A 32 30.58 -10.81 9.58
N ARG A 33 31.60 -11.34 8.89
CA ARG A 33 31.62 -12.76 8.51
C ARG A 33 31.63 -13.70 9.71
N ALA A 34 32.34 -13.36 10.78
CA ALA A 34 32.37 -14.15 12.01
C ALA A 34 31.01 -14.15 12.70
N ILE A 35 30.38 -12.98 12.82
CA ILE A 35 29.03 -12.81 13.38
C ILE A 35 28.01 -13.58 12.53
N TYR A 36 28.03 -13.46 11.20
CA TYR A 36 27.11 -14.19 10.32
C TYR A 36 27.35 -15.71 10.32
N ARG A 37 28.59 -16.17 10.55
CA ARG A 37 28.90 -17.60 10.71
C ARG A 37 28.43 -18.17 12.04
N GLN A 38 28.51 -17.39 13.12
CA GLN A 38 28.14 -17.82 14.48
C GLN A 38 26.68 -17.52 14.84
N ALA A 39 26.02 -16.61 14.11
CA ALA A 39 24.63 -16.26 14.32
C ALA A 39 23.68 -17.48 14.36
N PRO A 40 23.79 -18.50 13.50
CA PRO A 40 22.93 -19.68 13.57
C PRO A 40 23.01 -20.37 14.94
N GLU A 41 24.21 -20.59 15.46
CA GLU A 41 24.42 -21.28 16.76
C GLU A 41 23.96 -20.44 17.95
N VAL A 42 24.18 -19.13 17.92
CA VAL A 42 23.74 -18.22 18.98
C VAL A 42 22.22 -18.13 19.04
N TRP A 43 21.56 -18.00 17.89
CA TRP A 43 20.10 -17.99 17.81
C TRP A 43 19.48 -19.36 18.15
N ASP A 44 20.11 -20.46 17.75
CA ASP A 44 19.63 -21.82 18.06
C ASP A 44 19.78 -22.18 19.54
N ASN A 45 20.77 -21.62 20.25
CA ASN A 45 20.94 -21.79 21.69
C ASN A 45 20.04 -20.88 22.55
N LEU A 46 19.65 -19.71 22.04
CA LEU A 46 18.76 -18.77 22.74
C LEU A 46 17.26 -19.14 22.60
N ARG A 47 16.88 -19.79 21.48
CA ARG A 47 15.48 -20.14 21.15
C ARG A 47 14.76 -21.06 22.15
N PRO A 48 15.37 -22.09 22.75
CA PRO A 48 14.64 -23.01 23.64
C PRO A 48 14.39 -22.48 25.05
N ARG A 49 15.09 -21.40 25.46
CA ARG A 49 15.12 -20.96 26.86
C ARG A 49 14.14 -19.84 27.22
N VAL A 50 13.73 -19.02 26.26
CA VAL A 50 12.90 -17.83 26.53
C VAL A 50 11.42 -18.04 26.17
N LEU A 51 11.14 -18.87 25.15
CA LEU A 51 9.80 -19.29 24.75
C LEU A 51 9.78 -20.82 24.76
N GLY A 52 8.92 -21.43 25.57
CA GLY A 52 8.81 -22.89 25.61
C GLY A 52 8.64 -23.47 24.21
N HIS A 53 9.39 -24.54 23.91
CA HIS A 53 9.46 -25.20 22.58
C HIS A 53 8.10 -25.43 21.92
N ASN A 54 7.06 -25.65 22.72
CA ASN A 54 5.69 -25.93 22.28
C ASN A 54 4.95 -24.68 21.78
N ILE A 55 5.13 -23.52 22.41
CA ILE A 55 4.48 -22.26 21.98
C ILE A 55 5.10 -21.80 20.66
N TYR A 56 6.42 -21.90 20.55
CA TYR A 56 7.14 -21.53 19.33
C TYR A 56 6.71 -22.41 18.13
N LYS A 57 6.66 -23.74 18.30
CA LYS A 57 6.15 -24.66 17.25
C LYS A 57 4.68 -24.44 16.89
N SER A 58 3.86 -23.93 17.82
CA SER A 58 2.45 -23.63 17.53
C SER A 58 2.28 -22.45 16.59
N ILE A 59 3.17 -21.45 16.69
CA ILE A 59 3.14 -20.22 15.88
C ILE A 59 3.93 -20.41 14.59
N TYR A 60 5.08 -21.07 14.65
CA TYR A 60 5.96 -21.33 13.51
C TYR A 60 6.10 -22.83 13.30
N ARG A 61 5.32 -23.37 12.35
CA ARG A 61 5.31 -24.80 12.02
C ARG A 61 6.52 -25.28 11.20
N THR A 62 7.36 -24.36 10.73
CA THR A 62 8.52 -24.61 9.87
C THR A 62 9.83 -24.16 10.54
N THR A 63 10.95 -24.79 10.14
CA THR A 63 12.29 -24.43 10.59
C THR A 63 12.57 -22.94 10.38
N ALA A 64 13.11 -22.27 11.40
CA ALA A 64 13.31 -20.82 11.42
C ALA A 64 14.26 -20.29 10.32
N PHE A 65 15.09 -21.18 9.77
CA PHE A 65 15.97 -20.91 8.63
C PHE A 65 15.82 -22.04 7.61
N PRO A 66 14.89 -21.91 6.66
CA PRO A 66 14.70 -22.91 5.62
C PRO A 66 15.94 -22.96 4.73
N LYS A 67 16.54 -24.15 4.60
CA LYS A 67 17.79 -24.36 3.84
C LYS A 67 17.48 -24.70 2.38
N THR A 68 16.36 -25.38 2.14
CA THR A 68 15.91 -25.77 0.79
C THR A 68 14.89 -24.79 0.20
N GLU A 69 14.68 -24.80 -1.12
CA GLU A 69 13.64 -23.98 -1.77
C GLU A 69 12.22 -24.41 -1.36
N ARG A 70 12.03 -25.72 -1.13
CA ARG A 70 10.78 -26.29 -0.66
C ARG A 70 10.43 -25.82 0.74
N GLU A 71 11.36 -25.91 1.69
CA GLU A 71 11.17 -25.39 3.05
C GLU A 71 10.93 -23.87 3.06
N ARG A 72 11.61 -23.12 2.17
CA ARG A 72 11.38 -21.66 2.02
C ARG A 72 9.97 -21.36 1.58
N SER A 73 9.45 -22.14 0.63
CA SER A 73 8.08 -22.02 0.13
C SER A 73 7.07 -22.45 1.21
N GLU A 74 7.30 -23.56 1.91
CA GLU A 74 6.44 -24.04 2.99
C GLU A 74 6.39 -23.03 4.16
N ALA A 75 7.52 -22.47 4.57
CA ALA A 75 7.58 -21.44 5.60
C ALA A 75 6.83 -20.16 5.18
N PHE A 76 6.86 -19.84 3.89
CA PHE A 76 6.16 -18.70 3.31
C PHE A 76 4.64 -18.89 3.31
N PHE A 77 4.15 -20.06 2.89
CA PHE A 77 2.71 -20.36 2.85
C PHE A 77 2.12 -20.61 4.24
N ASN A 78 2.90 -21.13 5.18
CA ASN A 78 2.45 -21.41 6.55
C ASN A 78 2.49 -20.19 7.47
N SER A 79 3.16 -19.10 7.07
CA SER A 79 3.24 -17.87 7.86
C SER A 79 2.23 -16.83 7.37
N PHE A 80 1.28 -16.45 8.23
CA PHE A 80 0.28 -15.43 7.92
C PHE A 80 0.90 -14.11 7.44
N LEU A 81 2.01 -13.67 8.08
CA LEU A 81 2.69 -12.42 7.72
C LEU A 81 3.46 -12.50 6.41
N LEU A 82 4.09 -13.65 6.10
CA LEU A 82 4.85 -13.81 4.86
C LEU A 82 3.92 -14.01 3.66
N HIS A 83 2.71 -14.55 3.86
CA HIS A 83 1.69 -14.68 2.82
C HIS A 83 1.36 -13.35 2.12
N ILE A 84 1.49 -12.22 2.81
CA ILE A 84 1.17 -10.89 2.29
C ILE A 84 2.15 -10.47 1.19
N GLN A 85 3.40 -10.95 1.24
CA GLN A 85 4.42 -10.61 0.25
C GLN A 85 4.39 -11.63 -0.92
N PRO A 86 5.02 -11.33 -2.07
CA PRO A 86 5.31 -12.33 -3.08
C PRO A 86 6.53 -13.19 -2.68
N ALA A 87 6.46 -14.51 -2.94
CA ALA A 87 7.52 -15.46 -2.56
C ALA A 87 8.82 -15.28 -3.36
N LYS A 88 8.73 -14.63 -4.54
CA LYS A 88 9.87 -14.31 -5.41
C LYS A 88 9.75 -12.85 -5.83
N ILE A 89 10.87 -12.12 -5.77
CA ILE A 89 10.97 -10.72 -6.18
C ILE A 89 12.24 -10.58 -7.01
N GLU A 90 12.14 -9.88 -8.14
CA GLU A 90 13.30 -9.54 -8.96
C GLU A 90 14.28 -8.63 -8.20
N LYS A 91 15.58 -8.87 -8.31
CA LYS A 91 16.61 -8.11 -7.56
C LYS A 91 16.56 -6.61 -7.87
N HIS A 92 16.21 -6.25 -9.11
CA HIS A 92 16.05 -4.85 -9.51
C HIS A 92 14.90 -4.16 -8.76
N ALA A 93 13.78 -4.87 -8.55
CA ALA A 93 12.62 -4.34 -7.85
C ALA A 93 12.86 -4.09 -6.35
N LEU A 94 13.89 -4.72 -5.77
CA LEU A 94 14.31 -4.48 -4.38
C LEU A 94 15.09 -3.18 -4.19
N ARG A 95 15.51 -2.52 -5.28
CA ARG A 95 16.17 -1.22 -5.18
C ARG A 95 15.17 -0.20 -4.66
N PHE A 96 15.49 0.42 -3.52
CA PHE A 96 14.65 1.46 -2.91
C PHE A 96 14.30 2.57 -3.91
N THR A 97 15.27 2.99 -4.74
CA THR A 97 15.09 4.05 -5.74
C THR A 97 14.09 3.72 -6.85
N TYR A 98 13.80 2.44 -7.09
CA TYR A 98 12.88 2.06 -8.16
C TYR A 98 11.41 2.29 -7.74
N THR A 99 11.07 1.87 -6.52
CA THR A 99 9.68 1.97 -6.03
C THR A 99 9.44 3.11 -5.06
N PHE A 100 10.51 3.62 -4.44
CA PHE A 100 10.52 4.50 -3.26
C PHE A 100 9.66 3.98 -2.09
N GLY A 101 9.26 2.70 -2.12
CA GLY A 101 8.30 2.14 -1.18
C GLY A 101 6.91 2.80 -1.22
N LEU A 102 6.58 3.63 -2.23
CA LEU A 102 5.41 4.51 -2.22
C LEU A 102 4.08 3.78 -2.01
N GLY A 103 3.91 2.60 -2.60
CA GLY A 103 2.68 1.80 -2.44
C GLY A 103 2.53 1.19 -1.03
N LEU A 104 3.63 0.76 -0.41
CA LEU A 104 3.59 0.28 0.97
C LEU A 104 3.47 1.44 1.96
N LEU A 105 4.08 2.58 1.64
CA LEU A 105 3.97 3.80 2.42
C LEU A 105 2.53 4.35 2.42
N SER A 106 1.83 4.33 1.29
CA SER A 106 0.41 4.73 1.26
C SER A 106 -0.47 3.79 2.08
N MET A 107 -0.23 2.47 2.04
CA MET A 107 -0.92 1.50 2.90
C MET A 107 -0.65 1.76 4.38
N TYR A 108 0.60 2.04 4.75
CA TYR A 108 0.97 2.40 6.12
C TYR A 108 0.27 3.67 6.60
N LEU A 109 0.24 4.71 5.77
CA LEU A 109 -0.45 5.97 6.08
C LEU A 109 -1.96 5.75 6.23
N PHE A 110 -2.57 4.88 5.43
CA PHE A 110 -3.98 4.52 5.56
C PHE A 110 -4.27 3.81 6.89
N ILE A 111 -3.41 2.87 7.32
CA ILE A 111 -3.55 2.20 8.62
C ILE A 111 -3.42 3.23 9.76
N LEU A 112 -2.42 4.11 9.68
CA LEU A 112 -2.20 5.16 10.67
C LEU A 112 -3.40 6.12 10.75
N LEU A 113 -3.97 6.50 9.61
CA LEU A 113 -5.20 7.29 9.52
C LEU A 113 -6.39 6.57 10.17
N THR A 114 -6.55 5.28 9.90
CA THR A 114 -7.63 4.48 10.47
C THR A 114 -7.52 4.42 12.01
N ILE A 115 -6.33 4.13 12.54
CA ILE A 115 -6.10 4.07 13.98
C ILE A 115 -6.33 5.43 14.64
N SER A 116 -5.72 6.49 14.10
CA SER A 116 -5.89 7.84 14.65
C SER A 116 -7.33 8.35 14.53
N GLY A 117 -8.04 8.01 13.45
CA GLY A 117 -9.45 8.36 13.24
C GLY A 117 -10.36 7.66 14.24
N LEU A 118 -10.15 6.35 14.47
CA LEU A 118 -10.89 5.59 15.49
C LEU A 118 -10.68 6.19 16.89
N MET A 119 -9.46 6.63 17.22
CA MET A 119 -9.22 7.29 18.49
C MET A 119 -9.90 8.66 18.60
N LEU A 120 -9.91 9.46 17.53
CA LEU A 120 -10.62 10.74 17.47
C LEU A 120 -12.14 10.57 17.59
N MET A 121 -12.68 9.45 17.12
CA MET A 121 -14.10 9.11 17.17
C MET A 121 -14.66 9.12 18.60
N PHE A 122 -13.87 8.73 19.60
CA PHE A 122 -14.30 8.74 21.01
C PHE A 122 -14.54 10.13 21.58
N PHE A 123 -13.95 11.18 20.98
CA PHE A 123 -14.02 12.55 21.50
C PHE A 123 -14.87 13.48 20.62
N TYR A 124 -15.19 13.06 19.41
CA TYR A 124 -15.94 13.88 18.46
C TYR A 124 -17.44 13.65 18.58
N VAL A 125 -18.21 14.74 18.51
CA VAL A 125 -19.68 14.71 18.49
C VAL A 125 -20.15 15.33 17.16
N PRO A 126 -20.83 14.58 16.28
CA PRO A 126 -21.32 15.07 15.00
C PRO A 126 -22.61 15.90 15.19
N SER A 127 -22.53 17.03 15.89
CA SER A 127 -23.62 18.00 16.07
C SER A 127 -23.18 19.39 15.63
N THR A 128 -24.02 20.12 14.89
CA THR A 128 -23.71 21.44 14.36
C THR A 128 -23.44 22.48 15.45
N GLU A 129 -24.01 22.27 16.64
CA GLU A 129 -23.84 23.14 17.81
C GLU A 129 -22.53 22.87 18.54
N GLN A 130 -21.99 21.65 18.44
CA GLN A 130 -20.87 21.19 19.27
C GLN A 130 -19.62 20.81 18.49
N ALA A 131 -19.71 20.44 17.21
CA ALA A 131 -18.61 19.86 16.43
C ALA A 131 -17.34 20.70 16.46
N TYR A 132 -17.48 22.02 16.26
CA TYR A 132 -16.37 22.95 16.33
C TYR A 132 -15.79 23.07 17.74
N THR A 133 -16.64 23.18 18.76
CA THR A 133 -16.20 23.25 20.16
C THR A 133 -15.46 21.98 20.59
N ARG A 134 -15.90 20.79 20.16
CA ARG A 134 -15.19 19.53 20.40
C ARG A 134 -13.81 19.49 19.76
N MET A 135 -13.63 20.15 18.60
CA MET A 135 -12.30 20.31 18.00
C MET A 135 -11.36 21.19 18.83
N LEU A 136 -11.90 22.18 19.54
CA LEU A 136 -11.13 23.03 20.46
C LEU A 136 -10.79 22.26 21.75
N ASP A 137 -11.76 21.54 22.32
CA ASP A 137 -11.57 20.72 23.52
C ASP A 137 -10.50 19.64 23.31
N LEU A 138 -10.38 19.07 22.11
CA LEU A 138 -9.32 18.14 21.74
C LEU A 138 -7.90 18.71 21.94
N ARG A 139 -7.72 20.03 21.91
CA ARG A 139 -6.42 20.67 22.10
C ARG A 139 -6.11 20.95 23.57
N SER A 140 -7.13 21.22 24.38
CA SER A 140 -6.97 21.71 25.76
C SER A 140 -7.34 20.68 26.83
N ALA A 141 -8.37 19.87 26.60
CA ALA A 141 -8.95 18.97 27.59
C ALA A 141 -8.47 17.50 27.46
N VAL A 142 -8.05 17.08 26.27
CA VAL A 142 -7.63 15.69 26.00
C VAL A 142 -6.10 15.59 25.98
N SER A 143 -5.52 14.76 26.84
CA SER A 143 -4.08 14.48 26.83
C SER A 143 -3.67 13.91 25.47
N PHE A 144 -2.64 14.50 24.85
CA PHE A 144 -2.18 14.17 23.50
C PHE A 144 -3.21 14.37 22.38
N GLY A 145 -4.37 14.99 22.63
CA GLY A 145 -5.41 15.18 21.62
C GLY A 145 -4.95 16.06 20.45
N GLY A 146 -4.15 17.09 20.72
CA GLY A 146 -3.50 17.90 19.69
C GLY A 146 -2.55 17.11 18.80
N ILE A 147 -1.76 16.19 19.37
CA ILE A 147 -0.85 15.32 18.62
C ILE A 147 -1.66 14.32 17.79
N MET A 148 -2.68 13.69 18.36
CA MET A 148 -3.54 12.73 17.67
C MET A 148 -4.25 13.36 16.47
N ARG A 149 -4.86 14.55 16.65
CA ARG A 149 -5.47 15.31 15.56
C ARG A 149 -4.44 15.74 14.52
N GLY A 150 -3.27 16.20 14.97
CA GLY A 150 -2.16 16.57 14.08
C GLY A 150 -1.69 15.38 13.24
N MET A 151 -1.52 14.22 13.85
CA MET A 151 -1.12 12.98 13.19
C MET A 151 -2.13 12.57 12.12
N HIS A 152 -3.43 12.62 12.44
CA HIS A 152 -4.49 12.33 11.46
C HIS A 152 -4.45 13.33 10.29
N PHE A 153 -4.36 14.63 10.57
CA PHE A 153 -4.30 15.68 9.56
C PHE A 153 -3.07 15.58 8.64
N TRP A 154 -1.87 15.46 9.22
CA TRP A 154 -0.63 15.38 8.45
C TRP A 154 -0.53 14.09 7.66
N SER A 155 -1.03 12.98 8.21
CA SER A 155 -1.03 11.70 7.50
C SER A 155 -2.02 11.69 6.34
N ALA A 156 -3.14 12.41 6.43
CA ALA A 156 -4.09 12.56 5.33
C ALA A 156 -3.45 13.30 4.14
N ASN A 157 -2.80 14.43 4.42
CA ASN A 157 -2.07 15.21 3.41
C ASN A 157 -0.91 14.40 2.81
N ALA A 158 -0.14 13.71 3.66
CA ALA A 158 0.94 12.84 3.21
C ALA A 158 0.41 11.69 2.34
N MET A 159 -0.72 11.08 2.70
CA MET A 159 -1.32 9.99 1.93
C MET A 159 -1.71 10.45 0.52
N ILE A 160 -2.36 11.61 0.39
CA ILE A 160 -2.70 12.18 -0.92
C ILE A 160 -1.44 12.38 -1.76
N GLY A 161 -0.40 13.00 -1.20
CA GLY A 161 0.88 13.21 -1.90
C GLY A 161 1.57 11.91 -2.30
N VAL A 162 1.65 10.94 -1.39
CA VAL A 162 2.30 9.64 -1.63
C VAL A 162 1.53 8.83 -2.69
N VAL A 163 0.19 8.81 -2.64
CA VAL A 163 -0.62 8.14 -3.66
C VAL A 163 -0.46 8.82 -5.02
N PHE A 164 -0.42 10.15 -5.07
CA PHE A 164 -0.14 10.88 -6.31
C PHE A 164 1.23 10.49 -6.90
N PHE A 165 2.31 10.53 -6.11
CA PHE A 165 3.63 10.11 -6.58
C PHE A 165 3.68 8.61 -6.93
N HIS A 166 2.92 7.77 -6.24
CA HIS A 166 2.77 6.37 -6.59
C HIS A 166 2.17 6.20 -7.99
N MET A 167 1.10 6.95 -8.30
CA MET A 167 0.47 6.97 -9.61
C MET A 167 1.46 7.45 -10.69
N CYS A 168 2.16 8.56 -10.45
CA CYS A 168 3.20 9.05 -11.36
C CYS A 168 4.26 7.99 -11.62
N ARG A 169 4.79 7.34 -10.58
CA ARG A 169 5.80 6.29 -10.74
C ARG A 169 5.28 5.15 -11.60
N VAL A 170 4.09 4.61 -11.30
CA VAL A 170 3.49 3.50 -12.06
C VAL A 170 3.29 3.86 -13.52
N PHE A 171 2.88 5.10 -13.79
CA PHE A 171 2.72 5.63 -15.14
C PHE A 171 4.07 5.73 -15.88
N TYR A 172 5.05 6.43 -15.31
CA TYR A 172 6.35 6.65 -15.95
C TYR A 172 7.19 5.37 -16.08
N THR A 173 7.05 4.41 -15.17
CA THR A 173 7.73 3.11 -15.29
C THR A 173 6.97 2.11 -16.19
N GLY A 174 5.82 2.50 -16.76
CA GLY A 174 5.00 1.63 -17.60
C GLY A 174 4.48 0.38 -16.88
N ALA A 175 4.33 0.43 -15.56
CA ALA A 175 4.00 -0.73 -14.73
C ALA A 175 2.52 -1.15 -14.84
N TYR A 176 1.68 -0.33 -15.48
CA TYR A 176 0.28 -0.61 -15.78
C TYR A 176 0.07 -1.51 -17.02
N LYS A 177 1.11 -1.75 -17.82
CA LYS A 177 1.04 -2.56 -19.05
C LYS A 177 0.62 -4.03 -18.77
N PRO A 178 0.17 -4.79 -19.79
CA PRO A 178 -0.22 -6.19 -19.62
C PRO A 178 0.80 -7.00 -18.80
N PRO A 179 0.36 -7.82 -17.83
CA PRO A 179 -1.02 -8.22 -17.49
C PRO A 179 -1.71 -7.36 -16.39
N ARG A 180 -1.22 -6.14 -16.11
CA ARG A 180 -1.58 -5.36 -14.90
C ARG A 180 -2.60 -4.24 -15.13
N GLU A 181 -3.22 -4.20 -16.31
CA GLU A 181 -4.12 -3.12 -16.74
C GLU A 181 -5.33 -2.98 -15.81
N PHE A 182 -5.91 -4.10 -15.39
CA PHE A 182 -7.03 -4.09 -14.45
C PHE A 182 -6.61 -3.50 -13.08
N ASN A 183 -5.42 -3.82 -12.62
CA ASN A 183 -4.91 -3.30 -11.35
C ASN A 183 -4.64 -1.80 -11.40
N TRP A 184 -4.31 -1.26 -12.58
CA TRP A 184 -4.21 0.17 -12.82
C TRP A 184 -5.57 0.88 -12.67
N VAL A 185 -6.64 0.33 -13.25
CA VAL A 185 -8.00 0.86 -13.09
C VAL A 185 -8.41 0.89 -11.61
N VAL A 186 -8.10 -0.18 -10.88
CA VAL A 186 -8.28 -0.22 -9.41
C VAL A 186 -7.48 0.89 -8.72
N GLY A 187 -6.24 1.13 -9.14
CA GLY A 187 -5.42 2.24 -8.63
C GLY A 187 -6.03 3.62 -8.89
N VAL A 188 -6.60 3.84 -10.08
CA VAL A 188 -7.33 5.08 -10.42
C VAL A 188 -8.56 5.26 -9.53
N ILE A 189 -9.32 4.19 -9.28
CA ILE A 189 -10.46 4.24 -8.35
C ILE A 189 -9.97 4.57 -6.93
N LEU A 190 -8.87 3.96 -6.49
CA LEU A 190 -8.30 4.20 -5.15
C LEU A 190 -7.85 5.65 -4.94
N ILE A 191 -7.22 6.31 -5.93
CA ILE A 191 -6.86 7.73 -5.77
C ILE A 191 -8.10 8.62 -5.69
N VAL A 192 -9.15 8.34 -6.48
CA VAL A 192 -10.42 9.08 -6.39
C VAL A 192 -11.06 8.88 -5.01
N LEU A 193 -11.14 7.64 -4.53
CA LEU A 193 -11.65 7.34 -3.19
C LEU A 193 -10.83 8.01 -2.09
N THR A 194 -9.49 8.08 -2.24
CA THR A 194 -8.60 8.76 -1.29
C THR A 194 -8.89 10.26 -1.24
N LEU A 195 -9.12 10.90 -2.40
CA LEU A 195 -9.49 12.31 -2.47
C LEU A 195 -10.87 12.57 -1.83
N VAL A 196 -11.85 11.70 -2.11
CA VAL A 196 -13.19 11.80 -1.49
C VAL A 196 -13.12 11.57 0.02
N LEU A 197 -12.31 10.62 0.50
CA LEU A 197 -12.08 10.41 1.93
C LEU A 197 -11.45 11.65 2.57
N GLY A 198 -10.42 12.23 1.93
CA GLY A 198 -9.80 13.47 2.40
C GLY A 198 -10.77 14.65 2.43
N PHE A 199 -11.61 14.80 1.39
CA PHE A 199 -12.64 15.82 1.31
C PHE A 199 -13.66 15.66 2.43
N THR A 200 -14.27 14.49 2.60
CA THR A 200 -15.28 14.24 3.65
C THR A 200 -14.75 14.48 5.07
N GLY A 201 -13.47 14.15 5.33
CA GLY A 201 -12.84 14.42 6.63
C GLY A 201 -12.58 15.90 6.89
N TYR A 202 -12.28 16.67 5.83
CA TYR A 202 -12.10 18.12 5.90
C TYR A 202 -13.39 18.85 6.33
N LEU A 203 -14.56 18.24 6.14
CA LEU A 203 -15.86 18.85 6.46
C LEU A 203 -16.21 18.75 7.97
N LEU A 204 -15.63 17.79 8.67
CA LEU A 204 -16.03 17.42 10.04
C LEU A 204 -15.72 18.48 11.12
N PRO A 205 -14.67 19.33 11.01
CA PRO A 205 -14.46 20.40 11.98
C PRO A 205 -15.60 21.43 12.06
N TRP A 206 -16.46 21.49 11.03
CA TRP A 206 -17.61 22.38 10.96
C TRP A 206 -17.26 23.87 11.15
N ASP A 207 -16.14 24.30 10.56
CA ASP A 207 -15.76 25.70 10.47
C ASP A 207 -16.34 26.36 9.20
N GLN A 208 -16.11 27.66 9.02
CA GLN A 208 -16.66 28.38 7.87
C GLN A 208 -16.18 27.84 6.53
N LEU A 209 -14.93 27.37 6.46
CA LEU A 209 -14.38 26.80 5.24
C LEU A 209 -15.04 25.45 4.93
N ALA A 210 -15.25 24.60 5.94
CA ALA A 210 -15.99 23.36 5.80
C ALA A 210 -17.44 23.58 5.33
N PHE A 211 -18.15 24.56 5.88
CA PHE A 211 -19.53 24.88 5.49
C PHE A 211 -19.63 25.25 4.00
N TRP A 212 -18.73 26.12 3.52
CA TRP A 212 -18.69 26.48 2.10
C TRP A 212 -18.20 25.33 1.21
N ALA A 213 -17.27 24.52 1.69
CA ALA A 213 -16.82 23.33 0.98
C ALA A 213 -17.97 22.32 0.78
N ILE A 214 -18.82 22.10 1.78
CA ILE A 214 -20.04 21.28 1.65
C ILE A 214 -20.96 21.88 0.61
N THR A 215 -21.22 23.19 0.69
CA THR A 215 -22.15 23.90 -0.21
C THR A 215 -21.71 23.75 -1.67
N VAL A 216 -20.43 23.98 -1.96
CA VAL A 216 -19.86 23.83 -3.31
C VAL A 216 -19.82 22.36 -3.73
N GLY A 217 -19.34 21.47 -2.86
CA GLY A 217 -19.23 20.04 -3.16
C GLY A 217 -20.59 19.38 -3.46
N ALA A 218 -21.61 19.68 -2.65
CA ALA A 218 -22.97 19.22 -2.88
C ALA A 218 -23.59 19.86 -4.13
N GLY A 219 -23.24 21.11 -4.44
CA GLY A 219 -23.65 21.76 -5.68
C GLY A 219 -23.05 21.10 -6.93
N ILE A 220 -21.77 20.70 -6.88
CA ILE A 220 -21.11 19.95 -7.97
C ILE A 220 -21.73 18.56 -8.11
N ALA A 221 -21.92 17.85 -7.00
CA ALA A 221 -22.58 16.53 -6.99
C ALA A 221 -24.02 16.62 -7.51
N GLY A 222 -24.71 17.74 -7.23
CA GLY A 222 -26.04 18.05 -7.74
C GLY A 222 -26.11 18.25 -9.26
N LYS A 223 -24.99 18.52 -9.92
CA LYS A 223 -24.89 18.60 -11.38
C LYS A 223 -24.46 17.29 -12.01
N ALA A 224 -24.06 16.30 -11.20
CA ALA A 224 -23.56 15.03 -11.69
C ALA A 224 -24.73 14.12 -12.09
N ASN A 225 -25.07 14.14 -13.38
CA ASN A 225 -26.12 13.31 -13.95
C ASN A 225 -25.62 11.93 -14.40
N TRP A 226 -24.48 11.46 -13.88
CA TRP A 226 -23.81 10.24 -14.35
C TRP A 226 -24.72 9.00 -14.40
N VAL A 227 -25.68 8.86 -13.47
CA VAL A 227 -26.66 7.76 -13.50
C VAL A 227 -27.66 7.95 -14.64
N SER A 228 -28.32 9.11 -14.71
CA SER A 228 -29.31 9.39 -15.75
C SER A 228 -28.68 9.39 -17.13
N ASP A 229 -27.48 9.96 -17.27
CA ASP A 229 -26.70 10.00 -18.51
C ASP A 229 -26.29 8.60 -18.94
N HIS A 230 -25.81 7.77 -18.00
CA HIS A 230 -25.45 6.39 -18.31
C HIS A 230 -26.66 5.57 -18.71
N ILE A 231 -27.78 5.67 -17.98
CA ILE A 231 -29.01 4.98 -18.35
C ILE A 231 -29.44 5.44 -19.74
N ASN A 232 -29.57 6.75 -19.98
CA ASN A 232 -30.00 7.30 -21.26
C ASN A 232 -29.05 6.97 -22.44
N ALA A 233 -27.77 6.66 -22.18
CA ALA A 233 -26.81 6.22 -23.18
C ALA A 233 -26.94 4.73 -23.58
N LEU A 234 -27.63 3.91 -22.78
CA LEU A 234 -27.90 2.52 -23.13
C LEU A 234 -28.89 2.43 -24.32
N PRO A 235 -28.84 1.35 -25.13
CA PRO A 235 -29.84 1.15 -26.18
C PRO A 235 -31.25 1.01 -25.59
N HIS A 236 -32.15 1.92 -25.94
CA HIS A 236 -33.56 1.89 -25.53
C HIS A 236 -34.50 1.71 -26.71
N PRO A 237 -35.68 1.09 -26.51
CA PRO A 237 -36.73 1.05 -27.52
C PRO A 237 -37.08 2.47 -28.02
N ALA A 238 -37.31 2.62 -29.32
CA ALA A 238 -37.74 3.89 -29.89
C ALA A 238 -39.04 4.37 -29.21
N GLY A 239 -39.00 5.56 -28.61
CA GLY A 239 -40.13 6.14 -27.88
C GLY A 239 -40.13 5.88 -26.36
N ALA A 240 -39.10 5.22 -25.80
CA ALA A 240 -38.96 5.10 -24.35
C ALA A 240 -38.79 6.49 -23.69
N PRO A 241 -39.44 6.74 -22.54
CA PRO A 241 -39.30 8.01 -21.82
C PRO A 241 -37.86 8.17 -21.31
N VAL A 242 -37.30 9.37 -21.52
CA VAL A 242 -35.96 9.75 -21.07
C VAL A 242 -35.93 9.82 -19.55
N VAL A 243 -34.93 9.22 -18.91
CA VAL A 243 -34.75 9.31 -17.46
C VAL A 243 -34.40 10.76 -17.10
N PRO A 244 -35.15 11.41 -16.20
CA PRO A 244 -34.88 12.78 -15.81
C PRO A 244 -33.52 12.90 -15.11
N PRO A 245 -32.90 14.10 -15.13
CA PRO A 245 -31.65 14.36 -14.41
C PRO A 245 -31.75 13.94 -12.93
N LEU A 246 -30.87 13.04 -12.49
CA LEU A 246 -30.83 12.56 -11.10
C LEU A 246 -29.84 13.33 -10.22
N GLY A 247 -29.30 14.44 -10.72
CA GLY A 247 -28.39 15.32 -9.98
C GLY A 247 -29.00 15.85 -8.67
N ASP A 248 -30.25 16.36 -8.72
CA ASP A 248 -30.91 16.88 -7.52
C ASP A 248 -31.13 15.82 -6.44
N LEU A 249 -31.44 14.59 -6.86
CA LEU A 249 -31.52 13.43 -5.95
C LEU A 249 -30.15 13.15 -5.30
N THR A 250 -29.07 13.26 -6.06
CA THR A 250 -27.71 13.05 -5.55
C THR A 250 -27.35 14.11 -4.51
N ARG A 251 -27.64 15.38 -4.79
CA ARG A 251 -27.45 16.49 -3.82
C ARG A 251 -28.28 16.29 -2.56
N TRP A 252 -29.56 15.96 -2.71
CA TRP A 252 -30.45 15.72 -1.60
C TRP A 252 -30.02 14.49 -0.77
N ALA A 253 -29.54 13.43 -1.42
CA ALA A 253 -29.02 12.24 -0.74
C ALA A 253 -27.75 12.55 0.07
N LEU A 254 -26.89 13.46 -0.41
CA LEU A 254 -25.70 13.88 0.32
C LEU A 254 -26.03 14.82 1.50
N LEU A 255 -26.89 15.82 1.29
CA LEU A 255 -27.20 16.83 2.30
C LEU A 255 -28.28 16.40 3.30
N GLY A 256 -29.22 15.58 2.88
CA GLY A 256 -30.38 15.19 3.66
C GLY A 256 -31.45 16.21 3.87
N SER A 257 -31.27 17.39 3.30
CA SER A 257 -32.25 18.45 3.25
C SER A 257 -31.93 19.36 2.07
N ASP A 258 -32.75 20.39 1.87
CA ASP A 258 -32.54 21.37 0.81
C ASP A 258 -31.36 22.31 1.09
N SER A 259 -30.84 22.33 2.32
CA SER A 259 -29.74 23.19 2.77
C SER A 259 -28.67 22.41 3.53
N VAL A 260 -27.54 23.07 3.82
CA VAL A 260 -26.45 22.50 4.62
C VAL A 260 -26.78 22.65 6.09
N GLY A 261 -26.79 21.54 6.83
CA GLY A 261 -27.12 21.53 8.26
C GLY A 261 -26.75 20.21 8.94
N GLN A 262 -27.42 19.92 10.05
CA GLN A 262 -27.18 18.74 10.90
C GLN A 262 -27.22 17.41 10.12
N GLU A 263 -28.19 17.25 9.23
CA GLU A 263 -28.34 16.05 8.40
C GLU A 263 -27.15 15.83 7.46
N ALA A 264 -26.57 16.91 6.93
CA ALA A 264 -25.40 16.82 6.07
C ALA A 264 -24.18 16.38 6.89
N LEU A 265 -24.00 16.97 8.09
CA LEU A 265 -22.87 16.66 8.97
C LEU A 265 -22.84 15.17 9.36
N ILE A 266 -23.98 14.62 9.81
CA ILE A 266 -24.03 13.21 10.23
C ILE A 266 -23.75 12.27 9.05
N ARG A 267 -24.23 12.59 7.84
CA ARG A 267 -23.98 11.79 6.63
C ARG A 267 -22.51 11.82 6.23
N PHE A 268 -21.88 12.99 6.18
CA PHE A 268 -20.45 13.09 5.90
C PHE A 268 -19.60 12.41 6.96
N TYR A 269 -20.00 12.47 8.23
CA TYR A 269 -19.36 11.73 9.31
C TYR A 269 -19.44 10.20 9.10
N VAL A 270 -20.64 9.67 8.83
CA VAL A 270 -20.83 8.23 8.56
C VAL A 270 -20.06 7.79 7.32
N LEU A 271 -20.09 8.60 6.25
CA LEU A 271 -19.33 8.33 5.03
C LEU A 271 -17.83 8.28 5.32
N HIS A 272 -17.30 9.25 6.06
CA HIS A 272 -15.87 9.36 6.33
C HIS A 272 -15.35 8.29 7.28
N VAL A 273 -16.09 7.95 8.33
CA VAL A 273 -15.61 7.08 9.41
C VAL A 273 -15.92 5.60 9.15
N ALA A 274 -17.01 5.29 8.46
CA ALA A 274 -17.44 3.91 8.25
C ALA A 274 -17.41 3.50 6.77
N VAL A 275 -18.19 4.17 5.92
CA VAL A 275 -18.46 3.66 4.56
C VAL A 275 -17.21 3.71 3.68
N LEU A 276 -16.57 4.88 3.58
CA LEU A 276 -15.41 5.07 2.70
C LEU A 276 -14.18 4.25 3.16
N PRO A 277 -13.80 4.21 4.45
CA PRO A 277 -12.69 3.38 4.91
C PRO A 277 -12.89 1.89 4.62
N VAL A 278 -14.11 1.36 4.76
CA VAL A 278 -14.43 -0.04 4.44
C VAL A 278 -14.27 -0.28 2.94
N ILE A 279 -14.86 0.57 2.09
CA ILE A 279 -14.73 0.45 0.64
C ILE A 279 -13.26 0.50 0.23
N ILE A 280 -12.51 1.49 0.70
CA ILE A 280 -11.07 1.63 0.39
C ILE A 280 -10.29 0.40 0.84
N THR A 281 -10.60 -0.16 2.03
CA THR A 281 -9.95 -1.38 2.53
C THR A 281 -10.18 -2.56 1.58
N LEU A 282 -11.41 -2.75 1.09
CA LEU A 282 -11.73 -3.82 0.13
C LEU A 282 -10.93 -3.65 -1.18
N PHE A 283 -10.88 -2.42 -1.71
CA PHE A 283 -10.11 -2.12 -2.91
C PHE A 283 -8.59 -2.29 -2.68
N ILE A 284 -8.04 -1.89 -1.53
CA ILE A 284 -6.63 -2.08 -1.18
C ILE A 284 -6.31 -3.58 -1.11
N VAL A 285 -7.13 -4.38 -0.41
CA VAL A 285 -6.94 -5.83 -0.31
C VAL A 285 -6.94 -6.46 -1.71
N TYR A 286 -7.89 -6.09 -2.56
CA TYR A 286 -7.94 -6.57 -3.94
C TYR A 286 -6.72 -6.12 -4.75
N HIS A 287 -6.33 -4.85 -4.64
CA HIS A 287 -5.18 -4.27 -5.34
C HIS A 287 -3.87 -5.00 -4.99
N MET A 288 -3.64 -5.23 -3.69
CA MET A 288 -2.47 -5.97 -3.19
C MET A 288 -2.49 -7.44 -3.63
N TRP A 289 -3.66 -8.07 -3.59
CA TRP A 289 -3.83 -9.44 -4.07
C TRP A 289 -3.50 -9.58 -5.57
N ARG A 290 -3.96 -8.63 -6.41
CA ARG A 290 -3.63 -8.61 -7.85
C ARG A 290 -2.15 -8.42 -8.09
N ILE A 291 -1.49 -7.50 -7.39
CA ILE A 291 -0.02 -7.32 -7.47
C ILE A 291 0.70 -8.65 -7.22
N ARG A 292 0.27 -9.41 -6.20
CA ARG A 292 0.84 -10.72 -5.88
C ARG A 292 0.58 -11.76 -6.97
N LYS A 293 -0.64 -11.78 -7.54
CA LYS A 293 -1.02 -12.71 -8.62
C LYS A 293 -0.30 -12.42 -9.93
N ASP A 294 -0.05 -11.16 -10.23
CA ASP A 294 0.59 -10.71 -11.46
C ASP A 294 2.14 -10.75 -11.39
N GLY A 295 2.71 -11.47 -10.41
CA GLY A 295 4.15 -11.72 -10.30
C GLY A 295 4.94 -10.70 -9.47
N GLY A 296 4.28 -9.90 -8.63
CA GLY A 296 4.96 -8.95 -7.73
C GLY A 296 5.19 -7.58 -8.38
N ILE A 297 6.35 -6.96 -8.19
CA ILE A 297 6.66 -5.63 -8.75
C ILE A 297 7.11 -5.78 -10.22
N SER A 298 6.74 -4.83 -11.09
CA SER A 298 7.21 -4.80 -12.48
C SER A 298 8.74 -4.69 -12.56
N SER A 299 9.37 -5.45 -13.46
CA SER A 299 10.79 -5.29 -13.80
C SER A 299 10.92 -4.94 -15.27
N PRO A 300 11.91 -4.12 -15.68
CA PRO A 300 12.27 -3.99 -17.09
C PRO A 300 12.57 -5.37 -17.67
N LYS A 301 12.09 -5.67 -18.88
CA LYS A 301 12.53 -6.86 -19.61
C LYS A 301 14.02 -6.69 -19.90
N GLU A 302 14.85 -7.64 -19.49
CA GLU A 302 16.22 -7.72 -19.98
C GLU A 302 16.15 -7.80 -21.51
N SER A 303 16.89 -6.91 -22.19
CA SER A 303 17.08 -7.03 -23.63
C SER A 303 17.71 -8.39 -23.92
N PRO A 304 17.18 -9.20 -24.84
CA PRO A 304 17.88 -10.41 -25.26
C PRO A 304 19.24 -9.97 -25.82
N GLU A 305 20.30 -10.41 -25.17
CA GLU A 305 21.67 -10.37 -25.71
C GLU A 305 21.77 -11.19 -26.99
#